data_AF-A0A1Q7YCT1-F1
#
_entry.id   AF-A0A1Q7YCT1-F1
#
_cell.length_a   1.000
_cell.length_b   1.000
_cell.length_c   1.000
_cell.angle_alpha   90.00
_cell.angle_beta   90.00
_cell.angle_gamma   90.00
#
_symmetry.space_group_name_H-M   'P 1'
#
loop_
_entity.id
_entity.type
_entity.pdbx_description
1 polymer ?
#
loop_
_entity_poly.entity_id
_entity_poly.type
_entity_poly.pdbx_seq_one_letter_code
_entity_poly.pdbx_strand_id
1 'polypeptide(L)'
;MSQTLQLEISDETYRALTERARREGKTPAELSAEIVNRSLENLQDDPLEKFIGKIEGDIPVWADRHDELLGEQLAREIRGGTE
;
A
#
# COMPACT_ATOMS: atom_id res chain seq x y z
N MET A 1 -10.90 27.50 0.57
CA MET A 1 -9.79 28.40 0.19
C MET A 1 -8.74 27.58 -0.51
N SER A 2 -8.13 28.06 -1.59
CA SER A 2 -7.01 27.37 -2.26
C SER A 2 -5.68 27.84 -1.68
N GLN A 3 -4.70 26.94 -1.60
CA GLN A 3 -3.31 27.21 -1.21
C GLN A 3 -2.40 26.62 -2.29
N THR A 4 -1.23 27.21 -2.51
CA THR A 4 -0.26 26.74 -3.51
C THR A 4 0.95 26.15 -2.79
N LEU A 5 1.35 24.94 -3.18
CA LEU A 5 2.54 24.25 -2.68
C LEU A 5 3.55 24.13 -3.81
N GLN A 6 4.80 24.55 -3.57
CA GLN A 6 5.92 24.32 -4.46
C GLN A 6 6.74 23.14 -3.93
N LEU A 7 7.02 22.17 -4.80
CA LEU A 7 7.71 20.93 -4.44
C LEU A 7 9.02 20.83 -5.23
N GLU A 8 10.11 20.59 -4.53
CA GLU A 8 11.37 20.16 -5.13
C GLU A 8 11.45 18.63 -5.02
N ILE A 9 11.49 17.97 -6.17
CA ILE A 9 11.58 16.51 -6.28
C ILE A 9 12.64 16.15 -7.33
N SER A 10 13.14 14.92 -7.30
CA SER A 10 14.10 14.48 -8.31
C SER A 10 13.48 14.42 -9.70
N ASP A 11 14.31 14.57 -10.73
CA ASP A 11 13.90 14.41 -12.13
C ASP A 11 13.25 13.05 -12.40
N GLU A 12 13.76 12.00 -11.76
CA GLU A 12 13.20 10.65 -11.87
C GLU A 12 11.78 10.60 -11.31
N THR A 13 11.54 11.18 -10.14
CA THR A 13 10.20 11.26 -9.55
C THR A 13 9.26 12.08 -10.43
N TYR A 14 9.72 13.22 -10.95
CA TYR A 14 8.89 14.05 -11.83
C TYR A 14 8.52 13.33 -13.15
N ARG A 15 9.46 12.56 -13.73
CA ARG A 15 9.18 11.72 -14.91
C ARG A 15 8.16 10.64 -14.62
N ALA A 16 8.32 9.91 -13.51
CA ALA A 16 7.38 8.88 -13.10
C ALA A 16 5.97 9.43 -12.85
N LEU A 17 5.88 10.59 -12.20
CA LEU A 17 4.64 11.32 -11.99
C LEU A 17 3.98 11.71 -13.32
N THR A 18 4.77 12.25 -14.26
CA THR A 18 4.28 12.69 -15.57
C THR A 18 3.71 11.52 -16.38
N GLU A 19 4.42 10.39 -16.43
CA GLU A 19 3.93 9.19 -17.13
C GLU A 19 2.65 8.65 -16.50
N ARG A 20 2.56 8.65 -15.17
CA ARG A 20 1.35 8.23 -14.47
C ARG A 20 0.18 9.17 -14.74
N ALA A 21 0.40 10.48 -14.65
CA ALA A 21 -0.64 11.48 -14.91
C ALA A 21 -1.19 11.35 -16.34
N ARG A 22 -0.30 11.12 -17.33
CA ARG A 22 -0.69 10.86 -18.71
C ARG A 22 -1.60 9.65 -18.86
N ARG A 23 -1.28 8.53 -18.19
CA ARG A 23 -2.12 7.31 -18.20
C ARG A 23 -3.50 7.54 -17.59
N GLU A 24 -3.60 8.45 -16.63
CA GLU A 24 -4.85 8.78 -15.94
C GLU A 24 -5.60 9.97 -16.60
N GLY A 25 -5.09 10.53 -17.69
CA GLY A 25 -5.69 11.68 -18.36
C GLY A 25 -5.63 12.99 -17.55
N LYS A 26 -4.67 13.11 -16.64
CA LYS A 26 -4.47 14.23 -15.72
C LYS A 26 -3.18 14.98 -16.02
N THR A 27 -3.06 16.20 -15.54
CA THR A 27 -1.78 16.91 -15.44
C THR A 27 -0.97 16.40 -14.24
N PRO A 28 0.38 16.55 -14.25
CA PRO A 28 1.19 16.22 -13.09
C PRO A 28 0.74 16.92 -11.81
N ALA A 29 0.32 18.19 -11.91
CA ALA A 29 -0.14 18.98 -10.77
C ALA A 29 -1.45 18.44 -10.15
N GLU A 30 -2.42 18.07 -10.99
CA GLU A 30 -3.69 17.47 -10.51
C GLU A 30 -3.44 16.14 -9.81
N LEU A 31 -2.61 15.28 -10.41
CA LEU A 31 -2.26 14.00 -9.80
C LEU A 31 -1.49 14.19 -8.49
N SER A 32 -0.56 15.14 -8.42
CA SER A 32 0.15 15.47 -7.17
C SER A 32 -0.80 15.93 -6.07
N ALA A 33 -1.74 16.83 -6.37
CA ALA A 33 -2.72 17.31 -5.41
C ALA A 33 -3.59 16.16 -4.89
N GLU A 34 -4.03 15.26 -5.76
CA GLU A 34 -4.80 14.07 -5.38
C GLU A 34 -4.02 13.12 -4.49
N ILE A 35 -2.74 12.86 -4.83
CA ILE A 35 -1.87 12.00 -4.01
C ILE A 35 -1.70 12.62 -2.61
N VAL A 36 -1.43 13.92 -2.52
CA VAL A 36 -1.28 14.61 -1.23
C VAL A 36 -2.56 14.52 -0.40
N ASN A 37 -3.71 14.84 -1.00
CA ASN A 37 -5.00 14.76 -0.30
C ASN A 37 -5.30 13.34 0.21
N ARG A 38 -5.16 12.32 -0.65
CA ARG A 38 -5.36 10.92 -0.26
C ARG A 38 -4.41 10.47 0.83
N SER A 39 -3.16 10.91 0.78
CA SER A 39 -2.15 10.55 1.78
C SER A 39 -2.50 11.17 3.14
N LEU A 40 -3.00 12.41 3.15
CA LEU A 40 -3.45 13.07 4.37
C LEU A 40 -4.74 12.44 4.93
N GLU A 41 -5.69 12.05 4.07
CA GLU A 41 -6.90 11.31 4.47
C GLU A 41 -6.52 9.99 5.15
N ASN A 42 -5.63 9.20 4.52
CA ASN A 42 -5.17 7.93 5.09
C ASN A 42 -4.38 8.09 6.40
N LEU A 43 -3.68 9.21 6.58
CA LEU A 43 -2.96 9.49 7.83
C LEU A 43 -3.89 9.90 8.97
N GLN A 44 -5.02 10.54 8.66
CA GLN A 44 -5.99 10.99 9.67
C GLN A 44 -6.95 9.88 10.07
N ASP A 45 -7.35 9.05 9.12
CA ASP A 45 -8.32 7.98 9.29
C ASP A 45 -7.75 6.67 8.72
N ASP A 46 -6.64 6.14 9.27
CA ASP A 46 -6.16 4.82 8.86
C ASP A 46 -7.23 3.78 9.26
N PRO A 47 -8.02 3.23 8.31
CA PRO A 47 -9.09 2.32 8.63
C PRO A 47 -8.56 0.98 9.15
N LEU A 48 -7.26 0.70 8.96
CA LEU A 48 -6.57 -0.50 9.42
C LEU A 48 -6.00 -0.36 10.83
N GLU A 49 -5.79 0.85 11.32
CA GLU A 49 -5.27 1.10 12.68
C GLU A 49 -6.14 0.40 13.75
N LYS A 50 -7.46 0.48 13.61
CA LYS A 50 -8.42 -0.18 14.53
C LYS A 50 -8.34 -1.70 14.53
N PHE A 51 -7.61 -2.32 13.61
CA PHE A 51 -7.43 -3.77 13.50
C PHE A 51 -6.06 -4.23 14.02
N ILE A 52 -5.14 -3.32 14.33
CA ILE A 52 -3.86 -3.68 14.95
C ILE A 52 -4.13 -4.42 16.26
N GLY A 53 -3.60 -5.64 16.36
CA GLY A 53 -3.76 -6.50 17.54
C GLY A 53 -5.17 -7.08 17.76
N LYS A 54 -6.13 -6.86 16.85
CA LYS A 54 -7.49 -7.42 16.97
C LYS A 54 -7.65 -8.84 16.46
N ILE A 55 -6.72 -9.33 15.65
CA ILE A 55 -6.73 -10.70 15.18
C ILE A 55 -6.00 -11.53 16.24
N GLU A 56 -6.78 -12.17 17.10
CA GLU A 56 -6.28 -13.23 17.98
C GLU A 56 -6.06 -14.48 17.13
N GLY A 57 -4.86 -15.04 17.19
CA GLY A 57 -4.51 -16.26 16.49
C GLY A 57 -3.67 -17.17 17.37
N ASP A 58 -3.92 -18.47 17.31
CA ASP A 58 -3.22 -19.49 18.08
C ASP A 58 -1.79 -19.77 17.56
N ILE A 59 -1.26 -18.90 16.69
CA ILE A 59 0.06 -19.01 16.07
C ILE A 59 0.91 -17.83 16.59
N PRO A 60 1.68 -18.02 17.69
CA PRO A 60 2.38 -16.95 18.39
C PRO A 60 3.46 -16.22 17.57
N VAL A 61 3.87 -16.80 16.44
CA VAL A 61 4.95 -16.30 15.57
C VAL A 61 4.45 -15.88 14.18
N TRP A 62 3.14 -15.77 14.00
CA TRP A 62 2.55 -15.44 12.69
C TRP A 62 3.14 -14.16 12.10
N ALA A 63 3.24 -13.08 12.90
CA ALA A 63 3.77 -11.80 12.41
C ALA A 63 5.18 -11.95 11.82
N ASP A 64 6.05 -12.73 12.48
CA ASP A 64 7.46 -12.87 12.12
C ASP A 64 7.71 -13.95 11.05
N ARG A 65 6.83 -14.95 10.93
CA ARG A 65 7.04 -16.14 10.08
C ARG A 65 5.92 -16.41 9.07
N HIS A 66 5.05 -15.44 8.80
CA HIS A 66 3.87 -15.63 7.95
C HIS A 66 4.23 -16.26 6.58
N ASP A 67 5.27 -15.76 5.91
CA ASP A 67 5.69 -16.27 4.60
C ASP A 67 6.10 -17.76 4.65
N GLU A 68 6.86 -18.14 5.66
CA GLU A 68 7.30 -19.52 5.86
C GLU A 68 6.11 -20.44 6.16
N LEU A 69 5.21 -20.02 7.06
CA LEU A 69 4.03 -20.78 7.45
C LEU A 69 3.04 -20.96 6.29
N LEU A 70 2.83 -19.91 5.50
CA LEU A 70 2.04 -19.99 4.27
C LEU A 70 2.69 -20.94 3.25
N GLY A 71 4.02 -20.88 3.12
CA GLY A 71 4.79 -21.80 2.27
C GLY A 71 4.67 -23.27 2.70
N GLU A 72 4.77 -23.55 3.99
CA GLU A 72 4.57 -24.89 4.55
C GLU A 72 3.16 -25.40 4.27
N GLN A 73 2.14 -24.56 4.46
CA GLN A 73 0.75 -24.92 4.22
C GLN A 73 0.51 -25.23 2.74
N LEU A 74 0.98 -24.37 1.84
CA LEU A 74 0.89 -24.59 0.40
C LEU A 74 1.62 -25.88 -0.02
N ALA A 75 2.79 -26.14 0.55
CA ALA A 75 3.53 -27.37 0.28
C ALA A 75 2.78 -28.62 0.77
N ARG A 76 2.09 -28.54 1.93
CA ARG A 76 1.21 -29.60 2.43
C ARG A 76 0.03 -29.83 1.50
N GLU A 77 -0.63 -28.78 1.02
CA GLU A 77 -1.76 -28.91 0.07
C GLU A 77 -1.33 -29.52 -1.26
N ILE A 78 -0.19 -29.11 -1.81
CA ILE A 78 0.36 -29.68 -3.05
C ILE A 78 0.73 -31.15 -2.86
N ARG A 79 1.27 -31.54 -1.70
CA ARG A 79 1.63 -32.93 -1.39
C ARG A 79 0.43 -33.79 -0.97
N GLY A 80 -0.61 -33.17 -0.44
CA GLY A 80 -1.86 -33.80 0.02
C GLY A 80 -2.98 -33.82 -1.02
N GLY A 81 -2.77 -33.25 -2.22
CA GLY A 81 -3.72 -33.21 -3.33
C GLY A 81 -3.99 -34.55 -4.03
N THR A 82 -3.92 -35.66 -3.32
CA THR A 82 -4.38 -36.99 -3.74
C THR A 82 -4.97 -37.71 -2.54
N GLU A 83 -6.19 -37.36 -2.15
CA GLU A 83 -7.21 -38.28 -1.63
C GLU A 83 -8.59 -37.82 -2.13
#